data_AF-A0A3C1CJL5-F1
#
_entry.id   AF-A0A3C1CJL5-F1
#
_cell.length_a   1.000
_cell.length_b   1.000
_cell.length_c   1.000
_cell.angle_alpha   90.00
_cell.angle_beta   90.00
_cell.angle_gamma   90.00
#
_symmetry.space_group_name_H-M   'P 1'
#
loop_
_entity.id
_entity.type
_entity.pdbx_description
1 polymer ?
#
loop_
_entity_poly.entity_id
_entity_poly.type
_entity_poly.pdbx_seq_one_letter_code
_entity_poly.pdbx_strand_id
1 'polypeptide(L)'
;MPSAQPMSALESLRSVEFRQTLRGYHIDDVDEYLERVAVEAEALQEQLRQSSERLRQAGERISHLERGGEGQPAPSAAPSTTSAEESLQRTLQLAQKFVEQTEAEAQAQARTVLEEAQQRAHQLVGEAEERARTMAEESEKHLREEVIRLEGLRTKLAADVDTISRHLESERARLRGALGEMLHWIDENLHGSGTKPPGNPSADNRPRDEIPAGVAAGSARAGLHPVGPPNAPNGAPH
;
A
#
# COMPACT_ATOMS: atom_id res chain seq x y z
N MET A 1 28.05 -1.47 30.93
CA MET A 1 27.48 -0.52 29.95
C MET A 1 27.52 -1.18 28.59
N PRO A 2 26.40 -1.70 28.07
CA PRO A 2 26.36 -2.40 26.79
C PRO A 2 26.67 -1.41 25.66
N SER A 3 27.72 -1.70 24.90
CA SER A 3 28.09 -0.98 23.68
C SER A 3 27.05 -1.33 22.62
N ALA A 4 26.11 -0.42 22.35
CA ALA A 4 25.18 -0.54 21.24
C ALA A 4 25.98 -0.69 19.94
N GLN A 5 25.83 -1.84 19.28
CA GLN A 5 26.46 -2.12 17.99
C GLN A 5 25.86 -1.21 16.90
N PRO A 6 26.62 -0.86 15.85
CA PRO A 6 26.17 0.00 14.75
C PRO A 6 25.27 -0.78 13.76
N MET A 7 24.12 -1.27 14.23
CA MET A 7 23.07 -1.92 13.44
C MET A 7 22.09 -0.90 12.82
N SER A 8 22.50 0.28 12.35
CA SER A 8 21.52 1.31 11.93
C SER A 8 21.65 1.92 10.53
N ALA A 9 22.84 2.03 9.93
CA ALA A 9 22.97 2.74 8.64
C ALA A 9 22.71 1.87 7.40
N LEU A 10 23.33 0.68 7.34
CA LEU A 10 23.24 -0.23 6.18
C LEU A 10 21.85 -0.86 6.04
N GLU A 11 21.14 -1.03 7.15
CA GLU A 11 19.78 -1.54 7.17
C GLU A 11 18.78 -0.45 6.74
N SER A 12 18.99 0.79 7.19
CA SER A 12 18.23 1.97 6.73
C SER A 12 18.47 2.29 5.25
N LEU A 13 19.71 2.17 4.74
CA LEU A 13 20.03 2.24 3.31
C LEU A 13 19.29 1.19 2.46
N ARG A 14 18.89 0.07 3.06
CA ARG A 14 18.21 -1.03 2.37
C ARG A 14 16.68 -0.97 2.48
N SER A 15 16.13 -0.19 3.41
CA SER A 15 14.70 -0.18 3.74
C SER A 15 13.99 1.18 3.61
N VAL A 16 14.72 2.27 3.32
CA VAL A 16 14.10 3.59 3.20
C VAL A 16 13.36 3.74 1.86
N GLU A 17 12.05 4.01 1.96
CA GLU A 17 11.18 4.35 0.84
C GLU A 17 10.91 5.87 0.83
N PHE A 18 11.25 6.53 -0.27
CA PHE A 18 11.00 7.97 -0.45
C PHE A 18 9.61 8.21 -1.02
N ARG A 19 8.88 9.19 -0.49
CA ARG A 19 7.61 9.62 -1.09
C ARG A 19 7.86 10.28 -2.45
N GLN A 20 7.19 9.81 -3.49
CA GLN A 20 7.26 10.38 -4.84
C GLN A 20 6.16 11.42 -5.06
N THR A 21 6.53 12.56 -5.61
CA THR A 21 5.62 13.56 -6.18
C THR A 21 5.56 13.41 -7.70
N LEU A 22 4.60 14.08 -8.37
CA LEU A 22 4.47 14.05 -9.85
C LEU A 22 5.76 14.38 -10.61
N ARG A 23 6.77 14.96 -9.92
CA ARG A 23 8.04 15.38 -10.51
C ARG A 23 9.23 15.13 -9.58
N GLY A 24 9.33 13.91 -9.03
CA GLY A 24 10.53 13.44 -8.31
C GLY A 24 10.29 13.19 -6.82
N TYR A 25 11.38 12.97 -6.07
CA TYR A 25 11.33 12.70 -4.63
C TYR A 25 10.99 13.96 -3.82
N HIS A 26 10.34 13.78 -2.68
CA HIS A 26 10.07 14.88 -1.75
C HIS A 26 11.40 15.39 -1.16
N ILE A 27 11.74 16.66 -1.37
CA ILE A 27 13.04 17.24 -0.98
C ILE A 27 13.24 17.14 0.54
N ASP A 28 12.20 17.40 1.33
CA ASP A 28 12.28 17.31 2.80
C ASP A 28 12.62 15.90 3.30
N ASP A 29 12.05 14.85 2.68
CA ASP A 29 12.32 13.45 3.06
C ASP A 29 13.76 13.06 2.70
N VAL A 30 14.28 13.62 1.60
CA VAL A 30 15.66 13.40 1.15
C VAL A 30 16.64 14.13 2.07
N ASP A 31 16.35 15.37 2.46
CA ASP A 31 17.20 16.17 3.33
C ASP A 31 17.30 15.56 4.74
N GLU A 32 16.19 15.12 5.33
CA GLU A 32 16.18 14.42 6.63
C GLU A 32 17.00 13.11 6.57
N TYR A 33 16.87 12.38 5.46
CA TYR A 33 17.66 11.17 5.24
C TYR A 33 19.16 11.47 5.10
N LEU A 34 19.53 12.49 4.33
CA LEU A 34 20.92 12.91 4.15
C LEU A 34 21.56 13.37 5.47
N GLU A 35 20.83 14.09 6.32
CA GLU A 35 21.32 14.51 7.64
C GLU A 35 21.57 13.30 8.54
N ARG A 36 20.64 12.33 8.55
CA ARG A 36 20.80 11.10 9.32
C ARG A 36 21.99 10.25 8.84
N VAL A 37 22.15 10.11 7.52
CA VAL A 37 23.29 9.38 6.94
C VAL A 37 24.62 10.09 7.23
N ALA A 38 24.65 11.42 7.21
CA ALA A 38 25.85 12.20 7.54
C ALA A 38 26.30 11.96 8.99
N VAL A 39 25.37 12.03 9.95
CA VAL A 39 25.67 11.78 11.38
C VAL A 39 26.21 10.36 11.60
N GLU A 40 25.61 9.37 10.94
CA GLU A 40 26.07 7.98 11.07
C GLU A 40 27.42 7.73 10.37
N ALA A 41 27.68 8.38 9.23
CA ALA A 41 28.97 8.32 8.55
C ALA A 41 30.09 8.94 9.40
N GLU A 42 29.83 10.08 10.05
CA GLU A 42 30.75 10.69 11.01
C GLU A 42 31.04 9.77 12.20
N ALA A 43 30.01 9.13 12.75
CA ALA A 43 30.18 8.18 13.85
C ALA A 43 31.04 6.97 13.44
N LEU A 44 30.85 6.46 12.22
CA LEU A 44 31.61 5.32 11.70
C LEU A 44 33.07 5.71 11.39
N GLN A 45 33.28 6.93 10.89
CA GLN A 45 34.61 7.49 10.65
C GLN A 45 35.38 7.70 11.97
N GLU A 46 34.70 8.14 13.03
CA GLU A 46 35.28 8.25 14.37
C GLU A 46 35.60 6.87 14.97
N GLN A 47 34.75 5.86 14.76
CA GLN A 47 35.06 4.49 15.17
C GLN A 47 36.29 3.91 14.44
N LEU A 48 36.43 4.17 13.14
CA LEU A 48 37.62 3.78 12.38
C LEU A 48 38.88 4.49 12.89
N ARG A 49 38.77 5.77 13.22
CA ARG A 49 39.88 6.53 13.82
C ARG A 49 40.27 5.95 15.19
N GLN A 50 39.30 5.67 16.05
CA GLN A 50 39.54 5.09 17.38
C GLN A 50 40.14 3.68 17.33
N SER A 51 39.65 2.82 16.42
CA SER A 51 40.22 1.48 16.22
C SER A 51 41.64 1.52 15.67
N SER A 52 41.91 2.43 14.73
CA SER A 52 43.26 2.67 14.19
C SER A 52 44.23 3.14 15.28
N GLU A 53 43.81 4.07 16.16
CA GLU A 53 44.65 4.53 17.26
C GLU A 53 44.93 3.41 18.28
N ARG A 54 43.94 2.55 18.57
CA ARG A 54 44.13 1.37 19.44
C ARG A 54 45.12 0.38 18.84
N LEU A 55 45.05 0.13 17.53
CA LEU A 55 46.00 -0.72 16.83
C LEU A 55 47.41 -0.12 16.86
N ARG A 56 47.53 1.19 16.66
CA ARG A 56 48.81 1.92 16.76
C ARG A 56 49.43 1.76 18.15
N GLN A 57 48.66 1.97 19.20
CA GLN A 57 49.11 1.81 20.59
C GLN A 57 49.48 0.35 20.93
N ALA A 58 48.71 -0.62 20.42
CA ALA A 58 49.04 -2.04 20.58
C ALA A 58 50.37 -2.39 19.88
N GLY A 59 50.58 -1.87 18.67
CA GLY A 59 51.83 -2.01 17.92
C GLY A 59 53.03 -1.41 18.67
N GLU A 60 52.88 -0.20 19.22
CA GLU A 60 53.93 0.43 20.02
C GLU A 60 54.29 -0.39 21.28
N ARG A 61 53.30 -0.98 21.96
CA ARG A 61 53.55 -1.87 23.10
C ARG A 61 54.30 -3.13 22.71
N ILE A 62 53.94 -3.75 21.58
CA ILE A 62 54.64 -4.93 21.05
C ILE A 62 56.09 -4.57 20.73
N SER A 63 56.33 -3.47 20.01
CA SER A 63 57.69 -3.03 19.68
C SER A 63 58.51 -2.65 20.92
N HIS A 64 57.90 -2.15 21.99
CA HIS A 64 58.56 -1.90 23.27
C HIS A 64 58.97 -3.20 23.99
N LEU A 65 58.12 -4.23 23.95
CA LEU A 65 58.41 -5.54 24.51
C LEU A 65 59.50 -6.26 23.72
N GLU A 66 59.50 -6.16 22.40
CA GLU A 66 60.55 -6.72 21.55
C GLU A 66 61.91 -6.05 21.80
N ARG A 67 61.95 -4.71 21.93
CA ARG A 67 63.18 -3.98 22.29
C ARG A 67 63.66 -4.24 23.72
N GLY A 68 62.76 -4.55 24.66
CA GLY A 68 63.08 -4.89 26.04
C GLY A 68 63.49 -6.35 26.25
N GLY A 69 63.15 -7.24 25.31
CA GLY A 69 63.39 -8.69 25.38
C GLY A 69 64.77 -9.16 24.96
N GLU A 70 65.60 -8.31 24.33
CA GLU A 70 66.93 -8.70 23.82
C GLU A 70 68.08 -8.66 24.86
N GLY A 71 67.77 -8.43 26.14
CA GLY A 71 68.78 -8.16 27.18
C GLY A 71 68.76 -9.11 28.38
N GLN A 72 68.91 -10.42 28.19
CA GLN A 72 69.29 -11.30 29.30
C GLN A 72 70.11 -12.52 28.82
N PRO A 73 71.42 -12.62 29.14
CA PRO A 73 72.19 -13.82 28.85
C PRO A 73 71.71 -14.95 29.78
N ALA A 74 71.24 -16.04 29.18
CA ALA A 74 70.79 -17.23 29.86
C ALA A 74 71.94 -17.90 30.65
N PRO A 75 71.75 -18.27 31.93
CA PRO A 75 72.60 -19.28 32.54
C PRO A 75 72.22 -20.66 31.97
N SER A 76 73.20 -21.30 31.34
CA SER A 76 73.14 -22.66 30.84
C SER A 76 72.82 -23.65 31.97
N ALA A 77 71.59 -24.16 32.00
CA ALA A 77 71.22 -25.38 32.72
C ALA A 77 70.64 -26.37 31.70
N ALA A 78 71.16 -27.60 31.72
CA ALA A 78 70.84 -28.67 30.77
C ALA A 78 69.33 -28.99 30.69
N PRO A 79 68.79 -29.35 29.51
CA PRO A 79 67.36 -29.52 29.30
C PRO A 79 66.87 -30.88 29.82
N SER A 80 65.93 -30.86 30.76
CA SER A 80 65.06 -32.02 31.05
C SER A 80 63.94 -32.07 29.99
N THR A 81 64.25 -32.55 28.78
CA THR A 81 63.33 -32.56 27.63
C THR A 81 62.01 -33.31 27.90
N THR A 82 62.06 -34.35 28.74
CA THR A 82 60.90 -35.14 29.14
C THR A 82 59.86 -34.36 29.96
N SER A 83 60.30 -33.45 30.83
CA SER A 83 59.38 -32.63 31.63
C SER A 83 58.70 -31.54 30.79
N ALA A 84 59.40 -31.01 29.78
CA ALA A 84 58.85 -30.06 28.83
C ALA A 84 57.80 -30.72 27.91
N GLU A 85 58.06 -31.95 27.44
CA GLU A 85 57.12 -32.74 26.63
C GLU A 85 55.83 -33.10 27.39
N GLU A 86 55.94 -33.54 28.66
CA GLU A 86 54.76 -33.80 29.50
C GLU A 86 53.91 -32.54 29.77
N SER A 87 54.57 -31.38 29.96
CA SER A 87 53.88 -30.09 30.14
C SER A 87 53.16 -29.65 28.86
N LEU A 88 53.78 -29.87 27.70
CA LEU A 88 53.18 -29.62 26.40
C LEU A 88 51.94 -30.50 26.18
N GLN A 89 52.03 -31.79 26.51
CA GLN A 89 50.92 -32.74 26.34
C GLN A 89 49.74 -32.43 27.27
N ARG A 90 49.99 -32.04 28.53
CA ARG A 90 48.95 -31.55 29.44
C ARG A 90 48.30 -30.26 28.92
N THR A 91 49.08 -29.34 28.39
CA THR A 91 48.59 -28.08 27.81
C THR A 91 47.71 -28.35 26.58
N LEU A 92 48.11 -29.28 25.71
CA LEU A 92 47.30 -29.68 24.55
C LEU A 92 45.97 -30.32 24.97
N GLN A 93 45.98 -31.19 25.98
CA GLN A 93 44.74 -31.79 26.51
C GLN A 93 43.82 -30.75 27.14
N LEU A 94 44.37 -29.76 27.86
CA LEU A 94 43.61 -28.64 28.41
C LEU A 94 43.03 -27.76 27.31
N ALA A 95 43.82 -27.44 26.28
CA ALA A 95 43.36 -26.68 25.12
C ALA A 95 42.23 -27.43 24.38
N GLN A 96 42.35 -28.74 24.21
CA GLN A 96 41.32 -29.54 23.56
C GLN A 96 40.03 -29.57 24.39
N LYS A 97 40.12 -29.78 25.71
CA LYS A 97 38.95 -29.68 26.60
C LYS A 97 38.33 -28.29 26.58
N PHE A 98 39.14 -27.24 26.51
CA PHE A 98 38.66 -25.86 26.41
C PHE A 98 37.92 -25.62 25.09
N VAL A 99 38.41 -26.16 23.97
CA VAL A 99 37.72 -26.11 22.67
C VAL A 99 36.38 -26.85 22.74
N GLU A 100 36.36 -28.08 23.27
CA GLU A 100 35.12 -28.87 23.41
C GLU A 100 34.09 -28.15 24.31
N GLN A 101 34.54 -27.57 25.43
CA GLN A 101 33.67 -26.78 26.30
C GLN A 101 33.13 -25.53 25.59
N THR A 102 34.01 -24.80 24.89
CA THR A 102 33.61 -23.60 24.15
C THR A 102 32.63 -23.94 23.02
N GLU A 103 32.83 -25.06 22.34
CA GLU A 103 31.92 -25.55 21.30
C GLU A 103 30.55 -25.92 21.90
N ALA A 104 30.52 -26.63 23.02
CA ALA A 104 29.27 -26.97 23.70
C ALA A 104 28.51 -25.71 24.18
N GLU A 105 29.22 -24.73 24.74
CA GLU A 105 28.65 -23.46 25.17
C GLU A 105 28.12 -22.65 23.97
N ALA A 106 28.87 -22.56 22.88
CA ALA A 106 28.43 -21.87 21.66
C ALA A 106 27.22 -22.54 21.02
N GLN A 107 27.17 -23.88 20.99
CA GLN A 107 26.01 -24.63 20.50
C GLN A 107 24.78 -24.43 21.38
N ALA A 108 24.94 -24.40 22.71
CA ALA A 108 23.84 -24.13 23.63
C ALA A 108 23.28 -22.71 23.42
N GLN A 109 24.16 -21.71 23.32
CA GLN A 109 23.75 -20.33 23.04
C GLN A 109 23.05 -20.21 21.68
N ALA A 110 23.57 -20.86 20.64
CA ALA A 110 22.94 -20.88 19.32
C ALA A 110 21.52 -21.46 19.37
N ARG A 111 21.32 -22.55 20.12
CA ARG A 111 19.98 -23.13 20.32
C ARG A 111 19.04 -22.17 21.02
N THR A 112 19.46 -21.54 22.12
CA THR A 112 18.64 -20.54 22.82
C THR A 112 18.25 -19.39 21.90
N VAL A 113 19.21 -18.86 21.13
CA VAL A 113 18.94 -17.76 20.18
C VAL A 113 17.97 -18.19 19.09
N LEU A 114 18.09 -19.42 18.57
CA LEU A 114 17.15 -19.95 17.58
C LEU A 114 15.75 -20.13 18.16
N GLU A 115 15.63 -20.67 19.37
CA GLU A 115 14.34 -20.83 20.04
C GLU A 115 13.67 -19.48 20.32
N GLU A 116 14.42 -18.50 20.81
CA GLU A 116 13.91 -17.14 21.00
C GLU A 116 13.50 -16.48 19.68
N ALA A 117 14.33 -16.61 18.64
CA ALA A 117 14.02 -16.04 17.32
C ALA A 117 12.75 -16.68 16.74
N GLN A 118 12.60 -18.00 16.88
CA GLN A 118 11.39 -18.71 16.47
C GLN A 118 10.19 -18.24 17.26
N GLN A 119 10.26 -18.15 18.60
CA GLN A 119 9.15 -17.66 19.41
C GLN A 119 8.74 -16.24 19.04
N ARG A 120 9.71 -15.32 18.87
CA ARG A 120 9.45 -13.95 18.42
C ARG A 120 8.82 -13.91 17.04
N ALA A 121 9.29 -14.74 16.10
CA ALA A 121 8.70 -14.82 14.77
C ALA A 121 7.23 -15.31 14.82
N HIS A 122 6.92 -16.32 15.62
CA HIS A 122 5.55 -16.80 15.78
C HIS A 122 4.65 -15.74 16.43
N GLN A 123 5.15 -14.99 17.42
CA GLN A 123 4.42 -13.88 18.02
C GLN A 123 4.13 -12.77 17.00
N LEU A 124 5.15 -12.35 16.25
CA LEU A 124 4.99 -11.32 15.21
C LEU A 124 4.00 -11.73 14.12
N VAL A 125 4.06 -12.99 13.69
CA VAL A 125 3.11 -13.53 12.71
C VAL A 125 1.70 -13.55 13.29
N GLY A 126 1.52 -14.01 14.53
CA GLY A 126 0.22 -14.00 15.20
C GLY A 126 -0.36 -12.59 15.35
N GLU A 127 0.44 -11.63 15.78
CA GLU A 127 0.02 -10.23 15.86
C GLU A 127 -0.33 -9.64 14.48
N ALA A 128 0.44 -9.98 13.44
CA ALA A 128 0.18 -9.53 12.08
C ALA A 128 -1.12 -10.14 11.52
N GLU A 129 -1.38 -11.42 11.79
CA GLU A 129 -2.62 -12.10 11.40
C GLU A 129 -3.83 -11.52 12.13
N GLU A 130 -3.73 -11.25 13.43
CA GLU A 130 -4.78 -10.60 14.21
C GLU A 130 -5.07 -9.19 13.68
N ARG A 131 -4.04 -8.38 13.44
CA ARG A 131 -4.20 -7.04 12.84
C ARG A 131 -4.81 -7.11 11.44
N ALA A 132 -4.37 -8.05 10.60
CA ALA A 132 -4.94 -8.23 9.27
C ALA A 132 -6.43 -8.60 9.35
N ARG A 133 -6.79 -9.47 10.30
CA ARG A 133 -8.19 -9.86 10.53
C ARG A 133 -9.04 -8.69 11.00
N THR A 134 -8.57 -7.89 11.97
CA THR A 134 -9.34 -6.73 12.45
C THR A 134 -9.52 -5.67 11.37
N MET A 135 -8.47 -5.39 10.59
CA MET A 135 -8.56 -4.49 9.43
C MET A 135 -9.55 -5.00 8.38
N ALA A 136 -9.56 -6.30 8.10
CA ALA A 136 -10.52 -6.89 7.17
C ALA A 136 -11.96 -6.74 7.69
N GLU A 137 -12.22 -7.06 8.96
CA GLU A 137 -13.53 -6.92 9.58
C GLU A 137 -14.02 -5.46 9.62
N GLU A 138 -13.12 -4.50 9.89
CA GLU A 138 -13.42 -3.07 9.86
C GLU A 138 -13.74 -2.58 8.44
N SER A 139 -12.94 -3.00 7.45
CA SER A 139 -13.19 -2.65 6.04
C SER A 139 -14.53 -3.20 5.55
N GLU A 140 -14.91 -4.41 5.96
CA GLU A 140 -16.17 -5.03 5.59
C GLU A 140 -17.36 -4.31 6.25
N LYS A 141 -17.22 -3.88 7.51
CA LYS A 141 -18.22 -3.04 8.18
C LYS A 141 -18.39 -1.70 7.47
N HIS A 142 -17.29 -1.01 7.17
CA HIS A 142 -17.32 0.25 6.44
C HIS A 142 -17.98 0.11 5.06
N LEU A 143 -17.66 -0.95 4.32
CA LEU A 143 -18.31 -1.24 3.03
C LEU A 143 -19.81 -1.49 3.19
N ARG A 144 -20.24 -2.23 4.21
CA ARG A 144 -21.68 -2.45 4.50
C ARG A 144 -22.40 -1.15 4.84
N GLU A 145 -21.81 -0.31 5.67
CA GLU A 145 -22.36 1.00 6.03
C GLU A 145 -22.50 1.90 4.79
N GLU A 146 -21.50 1.88 3.91
CA GLU A 146 -21.53 2.67 2.68
C GLU A 146 -22.59 2.15 1.69
N VAL A 147 -22.78 0.82 1.59
CA VAL A 147 -23.88 0.23 0.81
C VAL A 147 -25.23 0.69 1.37
N ILE A 148 -25.44 0.60 2.68
CA ILE A 148 -26.69 1.06 3.34
C ILE A 148 -26.91 2.55 3.07
N ARG A 149 -25.85 3.37 3.15
CA ARG A 149 -25.90 4.81 2.84
C ARG A 149 -26.32 5.06 1.40
N LEU A 150 -25.70 4.37 0.44
CA LEU A 150 -26.00 4.50 -0.98
C LEU A 150 -27.41 4.02 -1.33
N GLU A 151 -27.88 2.94 -0.70
CA GLU A 151 -29.26 2.48 -0.83
C GLU A 151 -30.26 3.50 -0.26
N GLY A 152 -29.94 4.11 0.88
CA GLY A 152 -30.71 5.22 1.46
C GLY A 152 -30.79 6.43 0.52
N LEU A 153 -29.67 6.80 -0.12
CA LEU A 153 -29.65 7.87 -1.10
C LEU A 153 -30.44 7.51 -2.37
N ARG A 154 -30.31 6.28 -2.86
CA ARG A 154 -31.06 5.78 -4.01
C ARG A 154 -32.56 5.83 -3.76
N THR A 155 -33.02 5.37 -2.59
CA THR A 155 -34.45 5.36 -2.23
C THR A 155 -34.98 6.79 -2.10
N LYS A 156 -34.23 7.70 -1.49
CA LYS A 156 -34.57 9.13 -1.43
C LYS A 156 -34.70 9.74 -2.83
N LEU A 157 -33.70 9.54 -3.68
CA LEU A 157 -33.71 10.07 -5.04
C LEU A 157 -34.88 9.49 -5.86
N ALA A 158 -35.20 8.21 -5.70
CA ALA A 158 -36.36 7.60 -6.33
C ALA A 158 -37.69 8.23 -5.87
N ALA A 159 -37.82 8.52 -4.57
CA ALA A 159 -38.99 9.23 -4.02
C ALA A 159 -39.09 10.67 -4.54
N ASP A 160 -37.96 11.38 -4.68
CA ASP A 160 -37.91 12.73 -5.23
C ASP A 160 -38.34 12.74 -6.70
N VAL A 161 -37.87 11.78 -7.51
CA VAL A 161 -38.26 11.63 -8.92
C VAL A 161 -39.75 11.32 -9.06
N ASP A 162 -40.29 10.43 -8.23
CA ASP A 162 -41.72 10.10 -8.21
C ASP A 162 -42.56 11.33 -7.81
N THR A 163 -42.09 12.13 -6.84
CA THR A 163 -42.74 13.39 -6.44
C THR A 163 -42.78 14.40 -7.58
N ILE A 164 -41.66 14.63 -8.27
CA ILE A 164 -41.61 15.54 -9.43
C ILE A 164 -42.50 15.03 -10.56
N SER A 165 -42.49 13.72 -10.81
CA SER A 165 -43.32 13.11 -11.87
C SER A 165 -44.81 13.32 -11.61
N ARG A 166 -45.27 13.12 -10.37
CA ARG A 166 -46.66 13.40 -9.97
C ARG A 166 -47.01 14.88 -10.07
N HIS A 167 -46.09 15.75 -9.66
CA HIS A 167 -46.30 17.20 -9.77
C HIS A 167 -46.46 17.63 -11.23
N LEU A 168 -45.60 17.13 -12.13
CA LEU A 168 -45.70 17.41 -13.57
C LEU A 168 -47.01 16.88 -14.17
N GLU A 169 -47.47 15.67 -13.80
CA GLU A 169 -48.75 15.16 -14.30
C GLU A 169 -49.94 15.98 -13.76
N SER A 170 -49.88 16.42 -12.50
CA SER A 170 -50.88 17.32 -11.90
C SER A 170 -50.95 18.66 -12.64
N GLU A 171 -49.81 19.31 -12.90
CA GLU A 171 -49.78 20.56 -13.66
C GLU A 171 -50.28 20.34 -15.09
N ARG A 172 -49.91 19.23 -15.72
CA ARG A 172 -50.40 18.86 -17.06
C ARG A 172 -51.92 18.68 -17.08
N ALA A 173 -52.49 17.99 -16.09
CA ALA A 173 -53.92 17.80 -15.96
C ALA A 173 -54.65 19.13 -15.71
N ARG A 174 -54.10 19.97 -14.83
CA ARG A 174 -54.63 21.32 -14.55
C ARG A 174 -54.63 22.21 -15.79
N LEU A 175 -53.53 22.25 -16.54
CA LEU A 175 -53.43 23.02 -17.79
C LEU A 175 -54.43 22.51 -18.83
N ARG A 176 -54.58 21.18 -18.98
CA ARG A 176 -55.59 20.61 -19.87
C ARG A 176 -57.02 20.93 -19.45
N GLY A 177 -57.31 20.91 -18.15
CA GLY A 177 -58.60 21.32 -17.61
C GLY A 177 -58.90 22.79 -17.93
N ALA A 178 -57.98 23.70 -17.60
CA ALA A 178 -58.14 25.13 -17.87
C ALA A 178 -58.30 25.45 -19.38
N LEU A 179 -57.53 24.77 -20.24
CA LEU A 179 -57.69 24.88 -21.70
C LEU A 179 -59.03 24.32 -22.17
N GLY A 180 -59.49 23.20 -21.60
CA GLY A 180 -60.80 22.62 -21.88
C GLY A 180 -61.95 23.53 -21.47
N GLU A 181 -61.87 24.17 -20.30
CA GLU A 181 -62.83 25.18 -19.83
C GLU A 181 -62.84 26.40 -20.75
N MET A 182 -61.68 26.93 -21.16
CA MET A 182 -61.60 28.03 -22.12
C MET A 182 -62.19 27.66 -23.48
N LEU A 183 -61.92 26.45 -24.00
CA LEU A 183 -62.51 25.97 -25.25
C LEU A 183 -64.03 25.86 -25.13
N HIS A 184 -64.55 25.30 -24.04
CA HIS A 184 -65.99 25.21 -23.81
C HIS A 184 -66.66 26.58 -23.71
N TRP A 185 -66.03 27.53 -23.02
CA TRP A 185 -66.52 28.90 -22.93
C TRP A 185 -66.54 29.61 -24.29
N ILE A 186 -65.50 29.44 -25.12
CA ILE A 186 -65.49 29.96 -26.50
C ILE A 186 -66.61 29.31 -27.31
N ASP A 187 -66.78 28.00 -27.20
CA ASP A 187 -67.85 27.24 -27.88
C ASP A 187 -69.22 27.81 -27.50
N GLU A 188 -69.53 27.94 -26.22
CA GLU A 188 -70.81 28.46 -25.72
C GLU A 188 -71.08 29.91 -26.16
N ASN A 189 -70.07 30.79 -26.06
CA ASN A 189 -70.21 32.19 -26.49
C ASN A 189 -70.33 32.35 -28.01
N LEU A 190 -69.68 31.49 -28.80
CA LEU A 190 -69.74 31.55 -30.26
C LEU A 190 -71.02 30.88 -30.81
N HIS A 191 -71.48 29.80 -30.19
CA HIS A 191 -72.75 29.12 -30.51
C HIS A 191 -73.99 29.94 -30.14
N GLY A 192 -73.86 30.92 -29.22
CA GLY A 192 -74.91 31.91 -28.95
C GLY A 192 -75.22 32.88 -30.12
N SER A 193 -74.37 32.95 -31.15
CA SER A 193 -74.53 33.89 -32.27
C SER A 193 -74.57 33.24 -33.67
N GLY A 194 -74.81 31.92 -33.77
CA GLY A 194 -74.73 31.23 -35.06
C GLY A 194 -75.83 30.19 -35.26
N THR A 195 -76.87 30.56 -35.99
CA THR A 195 -77.87 29.66 -36.57
C THR A 195 -77.20 28.54 -37.37
N LYS A 196 -77.47 27.29 -36.98
CA LYS A 196 -77.15 26.06 -37.72
C LYS A 196 -77.83 26.04 -39.10
N PRO A 197 -77.12 25.79 -40.22
CA PRO A 197 -77.73 25.20 -41.40
C PRO A 197 -77.57 23.67 -41.40
N PRO A 198 -78.45 22.93 -42.10
CA PRO A 198 -78.53 21.47 -42.02
C PRO A 198 -77.43 20.79 -42.84
N GLY A 199 -77.16 19.54 -42.47
CA GLY A 199 -76.14 18.71 -43.09
C GLY A 199 -76.45 18.26 -44.51
N ASN A 200 -75.44 17.70 -45.15
CA ASN A 200 -75.59 16.87 -46.34
C ASN A 200 -74.76 15.58 -46.16
N PRO A 201 -75.38 14.39 -46.28
CA PRO A 201 -74.67 13.12 -46.32
C PRO A 201 -74.44 12.70 -47.77
N SER A 202 -73.21 12.31 -48.12
CA SER A 202 -72.81 11.36 -49.18
C SER A 202 -71.34 11.62 -49.49
N ALA A 203 -70.45 10.73 -49.06
CA ALA A 203 -69.99 9.58 -49.84
C ALA A 203 -69.01 10.03 -50.93
N ASP A 204 -67.73 9.70 -50.76
CA ASP A 204 -67.01 9.10 -51.88
C ASP A 204 -65.85 8.21 -51.45
N ASN A 205 -65.88 6.99 -52.01
CA ASN A 205 -64.78 6.13 -52.48
C ASN A 205 -63.48 6.01 -51.65
N ARG A 206 -62.84 4.85 -51.46
CA ARG A 206 -62.95 3.44 -51.90
C ARG A 206 -61.79 2.72 -51.17
N PRO A 207 -61.79 1.38 -51.09
CA PRO A 207 -60.69 0.64 -50.49
C PRO A 207 -59.45 0.69 -51.41
N ARG A 208 -58.27 0.92 -50.84
CA ARG A 208 -57.01 0.61 -51.52
C ARG A 208 -56.46 -0.68 -50.94
N ASP A 209 -56.57 -1.71 -51.78
CA ASP A 209 -55.82 -2.95 -51.68
C ASP A 209 -54.31 -2.67 -51.61
N GLU A 210 -53.65 -3.56 -50.86
CA GLU A 210 -52.23 -3.85 -50.77
C GLU A 210 -51.56 -3.94 -52.15
N ILE A 211 -50.23 -3.70 -52.27
CA ILE A 211 -49.18 -4.74 -52.50
C ILE A 211 -47.76 -4.14 -52.20
N PRO A 212 -46.62 -4.89 -52.19
CA PRO A 212 -45.58 -4.80 -51.15
C PRO A 212 -44.16 -4.56 -51.75
N ALA A 213 -43.13 -4.83 -50.93
CA ALA A 213 -41.69 -4.99 -51.26
C ALA A 213 -40.95 -3.70 -51.66
N GLY A 214 -39.72 -3.40 -51.24
CA GLY A 214 -38.67 -4.13 -50.52
C GLY A 214 -37.32 -3.40 -50.78
N VAL A 215 -36.25 -3.87 -50.13
CA VAL A 215 -34.81 -3.54 -50.37
C VAL A 215 -34.34 -2.25 -49.62
N ALA A 216 -33.25 -2.18 -48.85
CA ALA A 216 -32.02 -2.95 -48.65
C ALA A 216 -31.40 -2.54 -47.28
N ALA A 217 -30.90 -3.45 -46.45
CA ALA A 217 -29.49 -3.88 -46.31
C ALA A 217 -28.72 -3.18 -45.17
N GLY A 218 -28.04 -3.98 -44.33
CA GLY A 218 -26.90 -3.50 -43.53
C GLY A 218 -26.71 -4.10 -42.13
N SER A 219 -25.89 -5.16 -42.06
CA SER A 219 -25.06 -5.62 -40.91
C SER A 219 -25.75 -6.00 -39.58
N ALA A 220 -25.81 -7.29 -39.21
CA ALA A 220 -24.73 -8.14 -38.71
C ALA A 220 -24.14 -7.72 -37.34
N ARG A 221 -24.67 -8.35 -36.28
CA ARG A 221 -23.96 -9.16 -35.27
C ARG A 221 -22.68 -8.57 -34.64
N ALA A 222 -22.73 -8.31 -33.34
CA ALA A 222 -21.79 -8.83 -32.33
C ALA A 222 -22.11 -8.21 -30.95
N GLY A 223 -22.19 -9.05 -29.92
CA GLY A 223 -22.19 -8.58 -28.54
C GLY A 223 -20.84 -7.99 -28.16
N LEU A 224 -20.82 -7.08 -27.20
CA LEU A 224 -19.60 -6.69 -26.50
C LEU A 224 -19.88 -6.27 -25.06
N HIS A 225 -18.98 -6.77 -24.23
CA HIS A 225 -18.75 -6.61 -22.79
C HIS A 225 -18.42 -5.16 -22.38
N PRO A 226 -18.37 -4.86 -21.06
CA PRO A 226 -18.24 -3.49 -20.54
C PRO A 226 -16.85 -2.89 -20.75
N VAL A 227 -16.82 -1.58 -21.00
CA VAL A 227 -15.60 -0.78 -21.18
C VAL A 227 -15.24 -0.13 -19.84
N GLY A 228 -14.02 -0.43 -19.35
CA GLY A 228 -13.38 0.28 -18.23
C GLY A 228 -12.89 1.68 -18.61
N PRO A 229 -12.50 2.52 -17.63
CA PRO A 229 -12.22 3.93 -17.85
C PRO A 229 -10.83 4.17 -18.49
N PRO A 230 -10.68 5.15 -19.42
CA PRO A 230 -9.37 5.57 -19.88
C PRO A 230 -8.77 6.68 -19.01
N ASN A 231 -7.45 6.55 -18.92
CA ASN A 231 -6.46 7.39 -18.28
C ASN A 231 -6.38 8.82 -18.86
N ALA A 232 -5.84 9.75 -18.07
CA ALA A 232 -5.73 11.19 -18.33
C ALA A 232 -4.89 11.59 -19.56
N PRO A 233 -5.01 12.83 -20.06
CA PRO A 233 -3.96 13.48 -20.83
C PRO A 233 -3.10 14.42 -19.98
N ASN A 234 -1.79 14.27 -20.13
CA ASN A 234 -0.72 15.13 -19.63
C ASN A 234 -0.53 16.33 -20.58
N GLY A 235 -0.16 17.51 -20.04
CA GLY A 235 0.66 18.50 -20.77
C GLY A 235 0.19 19.96 -20.90
N ALA A 236 0.56 20.79 -19.90
CA ALA A 236 1.22 22.12 -19.98
C ALA A 236 0.54 23.34 -20.67
N PRO A 237 1.06 24.57 -20.50
CA PRO A 237 1.65 25.22 -19.31
C PRO A 237 0.99 26.58 -18.99
N HIS A 238 1.12 27.07 -17.76
CA HIS A 238 1.36 28.49 -17.40
C HIS A 238 1.84 28.60 -15.96
#